data_AF-A0AAD9BZQ4-F1
#
_entry.id   AF-A0AAD9BZQ4-F1
#
_cell.length_a   1.000
_cell.length_b   1.000
_cell.length_c   1.000
_cell.angle_alpha   90.00
_cell.angle_beta   90.00
_cell.angle_gamma   90.00
#
_symmetry.space_group_name_H-M   'P 1'
#
loop_
_entity.id
_entity.type
_entity.pdbx_description
1 polymer ?
#
loop_
_entity_poly.entity_id
_entity_poly.type
_entity_poly.pdbx_seq_one_letter_code
_entity_poly.pdbx_strand_id
1 'polypeptide(L)'
;MEYSTAARVNDSVTQFKVYEDYLDSKVKPMDLFYLKSRELARKLVEHGHKGTVLSREEFEEKKAAAQAAQAAKSNTFYSRSQPMTLASAGKELKDNFLKALAEREEANRSGKMTDGNKIHTVSG
;
A
#
# COMPACT_ATOMS: atom_id res chain seq x y z
N MET A 1 -7.89 -11.42 20.00
CA MET A 1 -8.34 -10.31 19.11
C MET A 1 -7.33 -9.16 19.18
N GLU A 2 -6.08 -9.35 18.72
CA GLU A 2 -5.04 -8.30 18.81
C GLU A 2 -4.71 -7.63 17.47
N TYR A 3 -5.15 -8.21 16.35
CA TYR A 3 -4.86 -7.68 15.02
C TYR A 3 -5.57 -6.35 14.69
N SER A 4 -6.62 -5.98 15.42
CA SER A 4 -7.40 -4.77 15.16
C SER A 4 -6.80 -3.50 15.77
N THR A 5 -6.00 -3.60 16.84
CA THR A 5 -5.34 -2.44 17.45
C THR A 5 -4.11 -2.04 16.64
N ALA A 6 -3.29 -3.02 16.21
CA ALA A 6 -2.11 -2.77 15.40
C ALA A 6 -2.43 -2.12 14.05
N ALA A 7 -3.51 -2.54 13.38
CA ALA A 7 -3.97 -1.93 12.13
C ALA A 7 -4.43 -0.48 12.34
N ARG A 8 -5.24 -0.21 13.38
CA ARG A 8 -5.66 1.15 13.74
C ARG A 8 -4.50 2.06 14.13
N VAL A 9 -3.50 1.53 14.82
CA VAL A 9 -2.28 2.27 15.17
C VAL A 9 -1.46 2.56 13.91
N ASN A 10 -1.31 1.60 12.99
CA ASN A 10 -0.60 1.80 11.72
C ASN A 10 -1.27 2.85 10.83
N ASP A 11 -2.59 2.81 10.69
CA ASP A 11 -3.33 3.86 9.96
C ASP A 11 -3.09 5.23 10.62
N SER A 12 -3.06 5.27 11.95
CA SER A 12 -2.81 6.51 12.68
C SER A 12 -1.38 7.05 12.53
N VAL A 13 -0.37 6.21 12.32
CA VAL A 13 1.03 6.66 12.19
C VAL A 13 1.27 7.30 10.82
N THR A 14 0.60 6.80 9.77
CA THR A 14 0.75 7.35 8.41
C THR A 14 0.13 8.73 8.21
N GLN A 15 -0.80 9.15 9.09
CA GLN A 15 -1.45 10.46 8.99
C GLN A 15 -0.55 11.62 9.48
N PHE A 16 0.51 11.32 10.25
CA PHE A 16 1.40 12.32 10.83
C PHE A 16 2.67 12.46 9.99
N LYS A 17 3.09 13.71 9.72
CA LYS A 17 4.28 13.98 8.90
C LYS A 17 5.54 13.73 9.71
N VAL A 18 5.58 14.18 10.96
CA VAL A 18 6.73 14.04 11.85
C VAL A 18 6.31 13.50 13.22
N TYR A 19 7.28 12.96 13.96
CA TYR A 19 7.04 12.42 15.31
C TYR A 19 6.45 13.48 16.26
N GLU A 20 6.86 14.73 16.13
CA GLU A 20 6.32 15.85 16.92
C GLU A 20 4.81 16.03 16.71
N ASP A 21 4.30 15.87 15.48
CA ASP A 21 2.85 15.95 15.18
C ASP A 21 2.09 14.83 15.89
N TYR A 22 2.68 13.63 15.95
CA TYR A 22 2.14 12.51 16.69
C TYR A 22 2.11 12.80 18.20
N LEU A 23 3.18 13.33 18.76
CA LEU A 23 3.22 13.73 20.18
C LEU A 23 2.18 14.82 20.49
N ASP A 24 2.06 15.82 19.63
CA ASP A 24 1.08 16.90 19.78
C ASP A 24 -0.36 16.38 19.73
N SER A 25 -0.64 15.31 18.97
CA SER A 25 -1.96 14.63 18.98
C SER A 25 -2.31 13.99 20.33
N LYS A 26 -1.31 13.74 21.17
CA LYS A 26 -1.47 13.14 22.51
C LYS A 26 -1.43 14.17 23.64
N VAL A 27 -1.00 15.40 23.36
CA VAL A 27 -1.01 16.51 24.32
C VAL A 27 -2.46 16.92 24.60
N LYS A 28 -2.86 16.91 25.88
CA LYS A 28 -4.22 17.33 26.26
C LYS A 28 -4.28 18.85 26.49
N PRO A 29 -5.45 19.49 26.32
CA PRO A 29 -5.65 20.90 26.67
C PRO A 29 -5.27 21.22 28.12
N MET A 30 -5.49 20.27 29.04
CA MET A 30 -5.08 20.40 30.45
C MET A 30 -3.56 20.44 30.61
N ASP A 31 -2.81 19.71 29.79
CA ASP A 31 -1.35 19.75 29.82
C ASP A 31 -0.85 21.13 29.40
N LEU A 32 -1.45 21.73 28.37
CA LEU A 32 -1.17 23.11 27.96
C LEU A 32 -1.57 24.13 29.04
N PHE A 33 -2.69 23.90 29.72
CA PHE A 33 -3.18 24.79 30.79
C PHE A 33 -2.23 24.82 32.00
N TYR A 34 -1.77 23.66 32.46
CA TYR A 34 -0.90 23.57 33.63
C TYR A 34 0.57 23.79 33.33
N LEU A 35 1.07 23.26 32.21
CA LEU A 35 2.50 23.34 31.88
C LEU A 35 2.83 24.66 31.17
N LYS A 36 1.84 25.34 30.58
CA LYS A 36 1.97 26.58 29.79
C LYS A 36 3.04 26.52 28.68
N SER A 37 3.54 25.33 28.38
CA SER A 37 4.61 25.05 27.44
C SER A 37 4.28 23.77 26.70
N ARG A 38 4.16 23.89 25.37
CA ARG A 38 3.90 22.76 24.48
C ARG A 38 5.08 21.78 24.44
N GLU A 39 6.30 22.29 24.50
CA GLU A 39 7.51 21.45 24.53
C GLU A 39 7.58 20.63 25.81
N LEU A 40 7.21 21.22 26.95
CA LEU A 40 7.17 20.52 28.22
C LEU A 40 6.09 19.43 28.21
N ALA A 41 4.92 19.72 27.64
CA ALA A 41 3.85 18.74 27.46
C ALA A 41 4.29 17.58 26.55
N ARG A 42 4.98 17.87 25.43
CA ARG A 42 5.54 16.84 24.53
C ARG A 42 6.53 15.94 25.24
N LYS A 43 7.50 16.48 25.99
CA LYS A 43 8.45 15.69 26.79
C LYS A 43 7.74 14.79 27.80
N LEU A 44 6.67 15.27 28.42
CA LEU A 44 5.91 14.51 29.42
C LEU A 44 5.15 13.33 28.80
N VAL A 45 4.63 13.53 27.59
CA VAL A 45 4.02 12.48 26.77
C VAL A 45 5.08 11.47 26.31
N GLU A 46 6.22 11.95 25.82
CA GLU A 46 7.34 11.12 25.35
C GLU A 46 7.93 10.24 26.46
N HIS A 47 8.07 10.77 27.69
CA HIS A 47 8.58 10.02 28.84
C HIS A 47 7.59 8.99 29.42
N GLY A 48 6.45 8.76 28.77
CA GLY A 48 5.48 7.73 29.15
C GLY A 48 4.63 8.08 30.39
N HIS A 49 4.72 9.30 30.91
CA HIS A 49 3.94 9.72 32.09
C HIS A 49 2.43 9.88 31.82
N LYS A 50 2.00 9.82 30.54
CA LYS A 50 0.60 9.96 30.12
C LYS A 50 0.04 8.72 29.40
N GLY A 51 0.78 7.62 29.34
CA GLY A 51 0.36 6.35 28.71
C GLY A 51 1.45 5.72 27.83
N THR A 52 1.15 4.57 27.21
CA THR A 52 2.00 3.91 26.22
C THR A 52 2.02 4.70 24.92
N VAL A 53 3.07 5.49 24.73
CA VAL A 53 3.37 6.23 23.50
C VAL A 53 4.45 5.46 22.76
N LEU A 54 4.36 5.42 21.43
CA LEU A 54 5.42 4.82 20.62
C LEU A 54 6.71 5.63 20.79
N SER A 55 7.84 4.96 20.95
CA SER A 55 9.13 5.64 20.90
C SER A 55 9.35 6.26 19.51
N ARG A 56 10.27 7.23 19.43
CA ARG A 56 10.65 7.82 18.12
C ARG A 56 11.07 6.73 17.13
N GLU A 57 11.85 5.76 17.59
CA GLU A 57 12.34 4.63 16.78
C GLU A 57 11.18 3.77 16.28
N GLU A 58 10.25 3.38 17.16
CA GLU A 58 9.08 2.59 16.79
C GLU A 58 8.15 3.32 15.81
N PHE A 59 8.01 4.64 15.97
CA PHE A 59 7.22 5.47 15.06
C PHE A 59 7.85 5.51 13.66
N GLU A 60 9.16 5.74 13.58
CA GLU A 60 9.89 5.77 12.31
C GLU A 60 9.89 4.40 11.63
N GLU A 61 10.12 3.32 12.39
CA GLU A 61 10.08 1.96 11.86
C GLU A 61 8.70 1.61 11.30
N LYS A 62 7.63 1.91 12.04
CA LYS A 62 6.25 1.67 11.56
C LYS A 62 5.91 2.52 10.34
N LYS A 63 6.35 3.79 10.32
CA LYS A 63 6.14 4.66 9.17
C LYS A 63 6.88 4.16 7.94
N ALA A 64 8.14 3.73 8.10
CA ALA A 64 8.93 3.13 7.03
C ALA A 64 8.29 1.84 6.52
N ALA A 65 7.85 0.96 7.43
CA ALA A 65 7.16 -0.28 7.07
C ALA A 65 5.84 -0.01 6.32
N ALA A 66 5.06 0.98 6.77
CA ALA A 66 3.82 1.37 6.10
C ALA A 66 4.07 1.96 4.70
N GLN A 67 5.10 2.81 4.56
CA GLN A 67 5.52 3.34 3.26
C GLN A 67 6.03 2.24 2.32
N ALA A 68 6.84 1.31 2.82
CA ALA A 68 7.30 0.15 2.06
C ALA A 68 6.13 -0.73 1.61
N ALA A 69 5.14 -0.96 2.48
CA ALA A 69 3.93 -1.70 2.15
C ALA A 69 3.06 -0.97 1.10
N GLN A 70 2.94 0.36 1.18
CA GLN A 70 2.25 1.16 0.16
C GLN A 70 3.00 1.12 -1.17
N ALA A 71 4.33 1.27 -1.16
CA ALA A 71 5.17 1.14 -2.35
C ALA A 71 5.02 -0.24 -2.98
N ALA A 72 5.04 -1.31 -2.19
CA ALA A 72 4.81 -2.68 -2.67
C ALA A 72 3.41 -2.86 -3.27
N LYS A 73 2.36 -2.32 -2.65
CA LYS A 73 0.99 -2.34 -3.20
C LYS A 73 0.88 -1.58 -4.52
N SER A 74 1.50 -0.40 -4.60
CA SER A 74 1.54 0.38 -5.84
C SER A 74 2.29 -0.41 -6.92
N ASN A 75 3.43 -1.01 -6.59
CA ASN A 75 4.22 -1.82 -7.52
C ASN A 75 3.47 -3.08 -7.97
N THR A 76 2.65 -3.71 -7.12
CA THR A 76 1.77 -4.82 -7.52
C THR A 76 0.70 -4.37 -8.53
N PHE A 77 0.14 -3.17 -8.36
CA PHE A 77 -0.79 -2.61 -9.34
C PHE A 77 -0.09 -2.31 -10.68
N TYR A 78 1.12 -1.74 -10.64
CA TYR A 78 1.94 -1.52 -11.84
C TYR A 78 2.49 -2.82 -12.45
N SER A 79 2.69 -3.87 -11.67
CA SER A 79 3.16 -5.19 -12.13
C SER A 79 2.10 -5.91 -12.98
N ARG A 80 0.80 -5.62 -12.76
CA ARG A 80 -0.26 -6.04 -13.69
C ARG A 80 -0.20 -5.34 -15.06
N SER A 81 0.42 -4.16 -15.12
CA SER A 81 0.59 -3.38 -16.36
C SER A 81 1.98 -3.54 -17.00
N GLN A 82 2.93 -4.17 -16.30
CA GLN A 82 4.23 -4.51 -16.88
C GLN A 82 4.03 -5.54 -17.99
N PRO A 83 4.63 -5.35 -19.17
CA PRO A 83 4.56 -6.33 -20.23
C PRO A 83 5.36 -7.56 -19.81
N MET A 84 4.71 -8.52 -19.14
CA MET A 84 5.29 -9.84 -18.92
C MET A 84 5.70 -10.39 -20.29
N THR A 85 6.94 -10.80 -20.50
CA THR A 85 7.34 -11.40 -21.78
C THR A 85 6.48 -12.63 -22.02
N LEU A 86 5.94 -12.78 -23.24
CA LEU A 86 5.15 -13.96 -23.60
C LEU A 86 6.00 -15.21 -23.39
N ALA A 87 5.40 -16.33 -22.97
CA ALA A 87 6.14 -17.57 -22.71
C ALA A 87 6.82 -18.11 -23.98
N SER A 88 6.32 -17.70 -25.14
CA SER A 88 6.84 -17.97 -26.49
C SER A 88 7.86 -16.94 -27.00
N ALA A 89 8.02 -15.78 -26.35
CA ALA A 89 8.92 -14.72 -26.81
C ALA A 89 10.38 -15.21 -26.80
N GLY A 90 11.01 -15.20 -27.97
CA GLY A 90 12.41 -15.61 -28.15
C GLY A 90 12.66 -17.13 -28.16
N LYS A 91 11.61 -17.97 -28.19
CA LYS A 91 11.76 -19.43 -28.34
C LYS A 91 11.64 -19.84 -29.80
N GLU A 92 12.60 -20.61 -30.30
CA GLU A 92 12.48 -21.30 -31.59
C GLU A 92 11.55 -22.51 -31.45
N LEU A 93 10.26 -22.28 -31.71
CA LEU A 93 9.25 -23.34 -31.68
C LEU A 93 9.33 -24.15 -32.99
N LYS A 94 9.81 -25.40 -32.90
CA LYS A 94 9.95 -26.30 -34.06
C LYS A 94 8.65 -27.01 -34.42
N ASP A 95 7.77 -27.22 -33.44
CA ASP A 95 6.49 -27.91 -33.61
C ASP A 95 5.39 -26.94 -34.08
N ASN A 96 4.60 -27.38 -35.07
CA ASN A 96 3.45 -26.64 -35.61
C ASN A 96 2.39 -26.38 -34.53
N PHE A 97 2.21 -27.30 -33.58
CA PHE A 97 1.28 -27.11 -32.47
C PHE A 97 1.73 -25.96 -31.55
N LEU A 98 3.02 -25.92 -31.22
CA LEU A 98 3.59 -24.88 -30.35
C LEU A 98 3.56 -23.51 -31.03
N LYS A 99 3.78 -23.43 -32.35
CA LYS A 99 3.61 -22.19 -33.12
C LYS A 99 2.19 -21.65 -33.05
N ALA A 100 1.20 -22.51 -33.29
CA ALA A 100 -0.21 -22.13 -33.19
C ALA A 100 -0.60 -21.68 -31.77
N LEU A 101 0.00 -22.30 -30.74
CA LEU A 101 -0.22 -21.91 -29.34
C LEU A 101 0.38 -20.52 -29.03
N ALA A 102 1.58 -20.23 -29.55
CA ALA A 102 2.23 -18.92 -29.40
C ALA A 102 1.42 -17.79 -30.07
N GLU A 103 0.93 -18.01 -31.29
CA GLU A 103 0.08 -17.05 -31.99
C GLU A 103 -1.23 -16.76 -31.22
N ARG A 104 -1.82 -17.80 -30.60
CA ARG A 104 -3.02 -17.65 -29.75
C ARG A 104 -2.72 -16.94 -28.43
N GLU A 105 -1.54 -17.14 -27.84
CA GLU A 105 -1.10 -16.46 -26.62
C GLU A 105 -1.13 -14.93 -26.82
N GLU A 106 -0.60 -14.46 -27.96
CA GLU A 106 -0.59 -13.05 -28.33
C GLU A 106 -1.99 -12.49 -28.64
N ALA A 107 -2.82 -13.25 -29.36
CA ALA A 107 -4.20 -12.86 -29.67
C ALA A 107 -5.10 -12.78 -28.42
N ASN A 108 -4.93 -13.70 -27.48
CA ASN A 108 -5.64 -13.70 -26.20
C ASN A 108 -5.21 -12.54 -25.31
N ARG A 109 -3.93 -12.20 -25.30
CA ARG A 109 -3.40 -11.07 -24.52
C ARG A 109 -3.81 -9.72 -25.07
N SER A 110 -3.85 -9.58 -26.40
CA SER A 110 -4.25 -8.33 -27.07
C SER A 110 -5.77 -8.11 -27.06
N GLY A 111 -6.56 -9.05 -26.50
CA GLY A 111 -8.02 -8.97 -26.47
C GLY A 111 -8.68 -9.17 -27.83
N LYS A 112 -7.92 -9.54 -28.88
CA LYS A 112 -8.46 -9.79 -30.23
C LYS A 112 -9.32 -11.07 -30.29
N MET A 113 -9.09 -12.03 -29.38
CA MET A 113 -9.88 -13.25 -29.23
C MET A 113 -10.90 -13.21 -28.08
N THR A 114 -10.92 -12.16 -27.26
CA THR A 114 -11.97 -12.01 -26.25
C THR A 114 -13.21 -11.45 -26.94
N ASP A 115 -14.18 -12.31 -27.24
CA ASP A 115 -15.50 -11.97 -27.79
C ASP A 115 -16.32 -11.15 -26.77
N GLY A 116 -15.88 -9.92 -26.48
CA GLY A 116 -16.56 -8.96 -25.63
C GLY A 116 -17.55 -8.06 -26.37
N ASN A 117 -17.74 -8.21 -27.69
CA ASN A 117 -18.63 -7.35 -28.46
C ASN A 117 -19.37 -8.07 -29.59
N LYS A 118 -20.26 -9.00 -29.22
CA LYS A 118 -21.40 -9.40 -30.06
C LYS A 118 -22.66 -9.51 -29.21
N ILE A 119 -23.07 -8.41 -28.58
CA ILE A 119 -24.47 -8.24 -28.22
C ILE A 119 -25.26 -8.15 -29.54
N HIS A 120 -25.83 -9.27 -29.97
CA HIS A 120 -26.82 -9.29 -31.05
C HIS A 120 -27.97 -8.38 -30.63
N THR A 121 -28.03 -7.16 -31.17
CA THR A 121 -29.25 -6.35 -31.14
C THR A 121 -30.19 -7.00 -32.14
N VAL A 122 -31.04 -7.91 -31.65
CA VAL A 122 -32.19 -8.38 -32.41
C VAL A 122 -33.16 -7.21 -32.53
N SER A 123 -33.25 -6.67 -33.74
CA SER A 123 -34.30 -5.77 -34.18
C SER A 123 -35.65 -6.47 -34.01
N GLY A 124 -36.56 -5.83 -33.26
CA GLY A 124 -37.99 -6.14 -33.21
C GLY A 124 -38.77 -4.86 -33.47
#